data_AF-A0AAN8X5L8-F1
#
_entry.id   AF-A0AAN8X5L8-F1
#
_cell.length_a   1.000
_cell.length_b   1.000
_cell.length_c   1.000
_cell.angle_alpha   90.00
_cell.angle_beta   90.00
_cell.angle_gamma   90.00
#
_symmetry.space_group_name_H-M   'P 1'
#
loop_
_entity.id
_entity.type
_entity.pdbx_description
1 polymer ?
#
loop_
_entity_poly.entity_id
_entity_poly.type
_entity_poly.pdbx_seq_one_letter_code
_entity_poly.pdbx_strand_id
1 'polypeptide(L)'
;YDDDGNPVEIMLLDHQVNRIASLATDLNYFLLLNLTGEVRRPKLETILQTDIDTFNENMKRSGEKLMFSFELFRQEFRNKQPMALIFALIVSALLVIQNEDVPDAS
;
A
#
# COMPACT_ATOMS: atom_id res chain seq x y z
N TYR A 1 -11.10 13.14 -15.59
CA TYR A 1 -10.70 12.24 -16.68
C TYR A 1 -10.49 13.11 -17.92
N ASP A 2 -9.47 12.80 -18.72
CA ASP A 2 -9.23 13.49 -19.99
C ASP A 2 -10.21 13.00 -21.07
N ASP A 3 -10.12 13.57 -22.27
CA ASP A 3 -11.01 13.21 -23.39
C ASP A 3 -10.87 11.74 -23.82
N ASP A 4 -9.75 11.10 -23.49
CA ASP A 4 -9.47 9.68 -23.75
C ASP A 4 -9.94 8.76 -22.59
N GLY A 5 -10.50 9.32 -21.52
CA GLY A 5 -10.98 8.58 -20.36
C GLY A 5 -9.88 8.14 -19.39
N ASN A 6 -8.70 8.78 -19.42
CA ASN A 6 -7.64 8.57 -18.44
C ASN A 6 -7.83 9.48 -17.22
N PRO A 7 -7.50 9.01 -16.00
CA PRO A 7 -7.54 9.86 -14.82
C PRO A 7 -6.52 11.01 -14.96
N VAL A 8 -6.99 12.25 -14.77
CA VAL A 8 -6.14 13.47 -14.85
C VAL A 8 -5.40 13.69 -13.52
N GLU A 9 -6.07 13.36 -12.42
CA GLU A 9 -5.55 13.49 -11.07
C GLU A 9 -6.10 12.34 -10.22
N ILE A 10 -5.31 11.88 -9.26
CA ILE A 10 -5.65 10.79 -8.34
C ILE A 10 -5.43 11.29 -6.92
N MET A 11 -6.39 11.00 -6.05
CA MET A 11 -6.33 11.34 -4.63
C MET A 11 -6.62 10.09 -3.80
N LEU A 12 -5.82 9.88 -2.74
CA LEU A 12 -6.12 8.86 -1.74
C LEU A 12 -7.21 9.40 -0.82
N LEU A 13 -8.29 8.64 -0.63
CA LEU A 13 -9.40 8.96 0.27
C LEU A 13 -9.40 7.98 1.45
N ASP A 14 -10.24 8.23 2.46
CA ASP A 14 -10.50 7.34 3.60
C ASP A 14 -9.29 7.03 4.51
N HIS A 15 -8.72 8.07 5.12
CA HIS A 15 -7.57 7.97 6.05
C HIS A 15 -7.90 7.46 7.46
N GLN A 16 -9.12 7.01 7.72
CA GLN A 16 -9.61 6.56 9.03
C GLN A 16 -8.77 5.45 9.69
N VAL A 17 -8.10 4.63 8.87
CA VAL A 17 -7.21 3.55 9.33
C VAL A 17 -5.73 3.81 9.06
N ASN A 18 -5.35 5.03 8.62
CA ASN A 18 -3.95 5.35 8.39
C ASN A 18 -3.13 5.24 9.68
N ARG A 19 -1.95 4.63 9.58
CA ARG A 19 -1.00 4.47 10.68
C ARG A 19 0.40 4.77 10.17
N ILE A 20 1.31 5.12 11.08
CA ILE A 20 2.73 5.19 10.76
C ILE A 20 3.24 3.76 10.63
N ALA A 21 3.67 3.38 9.44
CA ALA A 21 4.24 2.07 9.16
C ALA A 21 5.45 2.21 8.22
N SER A 22 6.11 1.09 7.93
CA SER A 22 7.15 1.09 6.91
C SER A 22 6.53 1.10 5.51
N LEU A 23 7.23 1.70 4.55
CA LEU A 23 6.82 1.75 3.14
C LEU A 23 6.43 0.36 2.61
N ALA A 24 7.21 -0.66 2.99
CA ALA A 24 6.95 -2.05 2.63
C ALA A 24 5.62 -2.58 3.18
N THR A 25 5.23 -2.16 4.39
CA THR A 25 3.96 -2.54 5.03
C THR A 25 2.79 -1.86 4.31
N ASP A 26 2.89 -0.55 4.08
CA ASP A 26 1.85 0.24 3.42
C ASP A 26 1.56 -0.26 2.00
N LEU A 27 2.62 -0.50 1.22
CA LEU A 27 2.47 -0.98 -0.15
C LEU A 27 1.92 -2.41 -0.20
N ASN A 28 2.33 -3.29 0.73
CA ASN A 28 1.76 -4.63 0.84
C ASN A 28 0.25 -4.58 1.12
N TYR A 29 -0.16 -3.75 2.08
CA TYR A 29 -1.57 -3.57 2.43
C TYR A 29 -2.37 -3.06 1.23
N PHE A 30 -1.90 -1.99 0.59
CA PHE A 30 -2.56 -1.38 -0.56
C PHE A 30 -2.73 -2.35 -1.72
N LEU A 31 -1.65 -3.04 -2.13
CA LEU A 31 -1.68 -3.95 -3.27
C LEU A 31 -2.46 -5.25 -3.00
N LEU A 32 -2.59 -5.66 -1.74
CA LEU A 32 -3.34 -6.88 -1.41
C LEU A 32 -4.86 -6.62 -1.38
N LEU A 33 -5.28 -5.47 -0.83
CA LEU A 33 -6.70 -5.15 -0.69
C LEU A 33 -7.32 -4.61 -1.98
N ASN A 34 -6.54 -3.92 -2.81
CA ASN A 34 -7.08 -3.22 -3.98
C ASN A 34 -6.84 -3.96 -5.31
N LEU A 35 -5.91 -4.93 -5.37
CA LEU A 35 -5.56 -5.62 -6.60
C LEU A 35 -5.66 -7.14 -6.47
N THR A 36 -6.16 -7.77 -7.52
CA THR A 36 -6.10 -9.23 -7.67
C THR A 36 -4.68 -9.69 -7.96
N GLY A 37 -4.43 -10.98 -7.73
CA GLY A 37 -3.13 -11.59 -8.04
C GLY A 37 -2.75 -11.49 -9.52
N GLU A 38 -3.73 -11.55 -10.42
CA GLU A 38 -3.54 -11.46 -11.87
C GLU A 38 -3.06 -10.07 -12.31
N VAL A 39 -3.56 -9.01 -11.67
CA VAL A 39 -3.14 -7.63 -11.97
C VAL A 39 -1.80 -7.31 -11.31
N ARG A 40 -1.60 -7.73 -10.06
CA ARG A 40 -0.42 -7.37 -9.26
C ARG A 40 0.85 -8.08 -9.71
N ARG A 41 0.81 -9.41 -9.90
CA ARG A 41 2.03 -10.23 -10.09
C ARG A 41 2.88 -9.81 -11.30
N PRO A 42 2.32 -9.55 -12.49
CA PRO A 42 3.13 -9.20 -13.66
C PRO A 42 3.85 -7.84 -13.54
N LYS A 43 3.31 -6.93 -12.72
CA LYS A 43 3.80 -5.55 -12.57
C LYS A 43 4.52 -5.30 -11.26
N LEU A 44 4.64 -6.31 -10.39
CA LEU A 44 5.07 -6.12 -9.01
C LEU A 44 6.46 -5.46 -8.90
N GLU A 45 7.46 -5.94 -9.65
CA GLU A 45 8.81 -5.36 -9.61
C GLU A 45 8.81 -3.91 -10.09
N THR A 46 8.06 -3.57 -11.14
CA THR A 46 7.90 -2.19 -11.62
C THR A 46 7.25 -1.30 -10.56
N ILE A 47 6.22 -1.81 -9.87
CA ILE A 47 5.56 -1.08 -8.79
C ILE A 47 6.55 -0.83 -7.64
N LEU A 48 7.28 -1.87 -7.21
CA LEU A 48 8.28 -1.73 -6.13
C LEU A 48 9.37 -0.72 -6.48
N GLN A 49 9.87 -0.76 -7.73
CA GLN A 49 10.91 0.15 -8.19
C GLN A 49 10.39 1.59 -8.22
N THR A 50 9.19 1.80 -8.78
CA THR A 50 8.56 3.12 -8.86
C THR A 50 8.33 3.73 -7.48
N ASP A 51 7.87 2.91 -6.53
CA ASP A 51 7.57 3.34 -5.17
C ASP A 51 8.84 3.78 -4.42
N ILE A 52 9.91 2.97 -4.47
CA ILE A 52 11.17 3.31 -3.79
C ILE A 52 11.89 4.49 -4.44
N ASP A 53 11.83 4.62 -5.78
CA ASP A 53 12.42 5.74 -6.50
C ASP A 53 11.71 7.04 -6.13
N THR A 54 10.37 7.03 -6.14
CA THR A 54 9.55 8.18 -5.74
C THR A 54 9.82 8.57 -4.27
N PHE A 55 9.90 7.58 -3.38
CA PHE A 55 10.22 7.82 -1.97
C PHE A 55 11.61 8.46 -1.81
N ASN A 56 12.63 7.89 -2.42
CA ASN A 56 14.00 8.40 -2.34
C ASN A 56 14.14 9.80 -2.96
N GLU A 57 13.45 10.07 -4.07
CA GLU A 57 13.41 11.41 -4.68
C GLU A 57 12.80 12.44 -3.73
N ASN A 58 11.69 12.09 -3.06
CA ASN A 58 11.04 12.99 -2.10
C ASN A 58 11.92 13.24 -0.87
N MET A 59 12.59 12.21 -0.35
CA MET A 59 13.56 12.36 0.74
C MET A 59 14.74 13.25 0.34
N LYS A 60 15.25 13.10 -0.88
CA LYS A 60 16.31 13.97 -1.40
C LYS A 60 15.85 15.43 -1.47
N ARG A 61 14.60 15.68 -1.88
CA ARG A 61 14.01 17.03 -1.93
C ARG A 61 13.81 17.64 -0.54
N SER A 62 13.57 16.84 0.50
CA SER A 62 13.48 17.32 1.88
C SER A 62 14.84 17.60 2.53
N GLY A 63 15.95 17.37 1.83
CA GLY A 63 17.32 17.57 2.33
C GLY A 63 17.90 16.36 3.06
N GLU A 64 17.13 15.26 3.14
CA GLU A 64 17.59 14.01 3.71
C GLU A 64 18.53 13.28 2.75
N LYS A 65 19.63 12.74 3.28
CA LYS A 65 20.62 11.98 2.49
C LYS A 65 20.35 10.48 2.47
N LEU A 66 19.41 10.01 3.28
CA LEU A 66 19.12 8.59 3.39
C LEU A 66 18.40 8.12 2.11
N MET A 67 19.07 7.25 1.35
CA MET A 67 18.46 6.54 0.23
C MET A 67 18.38 5.05 0.56
N PHE A 68 17.20 4.49 0.39
CA PHE A 68 16.96 3.06 0.59
C PHE A 68 17.32 2.30 -0.68
N SER A 69 18.05 1.18 -0.53
CA SER A 69 18.32 0.27 -1.65
C SER A 69 17.05 -0.48 -2.03
N PHE A 70 16.85 -0.66 -3.34
CA PHE A 70 15.74 -1.45 -3.88
C PHE A 70 15.76 -2.88 -3.33
N GLU A 71 16.93 -3.50 -3.20
CA GLU A 71 17.08 -4.86 -2.69
C GLU A 71 16.62 -4.98 -1.24
N LEU A 72 16.98 -4.01 -0.39
CA LEU A 72 16.54 -3.97 1.01
C LEU A 72 15.03 -3.75 1.10
N PHE A 73 14.49 -2.81 0.31
CA PHE A 73 13.05 -2.55 0.26
C PHE A 73 12.28 -3.79 -0.22
N ARG A 74 12.74 -4.44 -1.28
CA ARG A 74 12.15 -5.66 -1.83
C ARG A 74 12.19 -6.81 -0.82
N GLN A 75 13.30 -6.95 -0.08
CA GLN A 75 13.40 -7.94 0.98
C GLN A 75 12.42 -7.65 2.12
N GLU A 76 12.33 -6.38 2.55
CA GLU A 76 11.37 -5.97 3.58
C GLU A 76 9.92 -6.23 3.12
N PHE A 77 9.59 -5.86 1.88
CA PHE A 77 8.29 -6.12 1.27
C PHE A 77 7.93 -7.61 1.35
N ARG A 78 8.85 -8.51 1.02
CA ARG A 78 8.63 -9.95 1.16
C ARG A 78 8.40 -10.38 2.61
N ASN A 79 9.18 -9.85 3.54
CA ASN A 79 9.06 -10.17 4.96
C ASN A 79 7.73 -9.69 5.57
N LYS A 80 7.10 -8.67 4.98
CA LYS A 80 5.85 -8.07 5.45
C LYS A 80 4.58 -8.67 4.85
N GLN A 81 4.68 -9.55 3.85
CA GLN A 81 3.52 -10.22 3.24
C GLN A 81 2.59 -10.92 4.26
N PRO A 82 3.08 -11.61 5.31
CA PRO A 82 2.19 -12.21 6.31
C PRO A 82 1.32 -11.18 7.04
N MET A 83 1.82 -9.96 7.29
CA MET A 83 1.04 -8.90 7.93
C MET A 83 -0.12 -8.47 7.03
N ALA A 84 0.12 -8.34 5.73
CA ALA A 84 -0.92 -8.00 4.76
C ALA A 84 -2.07 -9.02 4.78
N LEU A 85 -1.75 -10.31 4.86
CA LEU A 85 -2.75 -11.38 4.96
C LEU A 85 -3.57 -11.26 6.25
N ILE A 86 -2.94 -10.96 7.39
CA ILE A 86 -3.65 -10.72 8.65
C ILE A 86 -4.61 -9.54 8.50
N PHE A 87 -4.17 -8.44 7.90
CA PHE A 87 -5.04 -7.28 7.64
C PHE A 87 -6.19 -7.62 6.71
N ALA A 88 -5.94 -8.38 5.64
CA ALA A 88 -7.00 -8.82 4.73
C ALA A 88 -8.06 -9.66 5.45
N LEU A 89 -7.64 -10.55 6.35
CA LEU A 89 -8.56 -11.33 7.18
C LEU A 89 -9.37 -10.46 8.13
N ILE A 90 -8.75 -9.49 8.81
CA ILE A 90 -9.43 -8.54 9.71
C ILE A 90 -10.45 -7.70 8.92
N VAL A 91 -10.04 -7.11 7.80
CA VAL A 91 -10.92 -6.29 6.94
C VAL A 91 -12.07 -7.14 6.41
N SER A 92 -11.80 -8.36 5.95
CA SER A 92 -12.86 -9.27 5.47
C SER A 92 -13.85 -9.63 6.58
N ALA A 93 -13.38 -9.83 7.82
CA ALA A 93 -14.26 -10.09 8.96
C ALA A 93 -15.14 -8.87 9.27
N LEU A 94 -14.58 -7.66 9.28
CA LEU A 94 -15.33 -6.42 9.51
C LEU A 94 -16.38 -6.16 8.41
N LEU A 95 -16.09 -6.53 7.16
CA LEU A 95 -17.04 -6.39 6.05
C LEU A 95 -18.21 -7.37 6.11
N VAL A 96 -18.02 -8.54 6.74
CA VAL A 96 -19.04 -9.60 6.82
C VAL A 96 -19.88 -9.49 8.10
N ILE A 97 -19.37 -8.81 9.13
CA ILE A 97 -20.13 -8.51 10.35
C ILE A 97 -21.37 -7.67 10.00
N GLN A 98 -22.54 -8.09 10.46
CA GLN A 98 -23.77 -7.31 10.31
C GLN A 98 -23.67 -6.07 11.21
N ASN A 99 -24.27 -4.94 10.79
CA ASN A 99 -24.16 -3.65 11.50
C ASN A 99 -24.49 -3.72 13.00
N GLU A 100 -25.29 -4.69 13.44
CA GLU A 100 -25.68 -4.89 14.84
C GLU A 100 -24.58 -5.50 15.72
N ASP A 101 -23.55 -6.10 15.12
CA ASP A 101 -22.46 -6.83 15.79
C ASP A 101 -21.09 -6.13 15.66
N VAL A 102 -21.04 -4.91 15.11
CA VAL A 102 -19.78 -4.14 14.99
C VAL A 102 -19.33 -3.70 16.39
N PRO A 103 -18.13 -4.10 16.87
CA PRO A 103 -17.60 -3.61 18.13
C PRO A 103 -17.39 -2.10 18.07
N ASP A 104 -17.77 -1.36 19.12
CA ASP A 104 -17.47 0.06 19.22
C ASP A 104 -15.97 0.30 19.02
N ALA A 105 -15.63 0.95 17.91
CA ALA A 105 -14.26 1.31 17.58
C ALA A 105 -13.86 2.49 18.48
N SER A 106 -13.11 2.19 19.54
CA SER A 106 -12.52 3.16 20.47
C SER A 106 -11.22 3.76 19.96
#